data_AF-A0A518K5Q2-F1
#
_entry.id   AF-A0A518K5Q2-F1
#
_cell.length_a   1.000
_cell.length_b   1.000
_cell.length_c   1.000
_cell.angle_alpha   90.00
_cell.angle_beta   90.00
_cell.angle_gamma   90.00
#
_symmetry.space_group_name_H-M   'P 1'
#
loop_
_entity.id
_entity.type
_entity.pdbx_description
1 polymer ?
#
loop_
_entity_poly.entity_id
_entity_poly.type
_entity_poly.pdbx_seq_one_letter_code
_entity_poly.pdbx_strand_id
1 'polypeptide(L)' 'MDKKAKKRVEVIRKKLDSLQQQLTGAKQQMDDPNEVAQLEQEIASLKAELTALKDA' A
#
# COMPACT_ATOMS: atom_id res chain seq x y z
N MET A 1 -16.46 6.84 10.79
CA MET A 1 -15.61 7.52 9.77
C MET A 1 -16.07 8.95 9.43
N ASP A 2 -15.28 9.91 9.88
CA ASP A 2 -15.39 11.32 9.49
C ASP A 2 -14.94 11.58 8.03
N LYS A 3 -15.28 12.74 7.43
CA LYS A 3 -14.94 13.10 6.03
C LYS A 3 -13.43 13.04 5.76
N LYS A 4 -12.62 13.40 6.77
CA LYS A 4 -11.16 13.29 6.73
C LYS A 4 -10.69 11.83 6.66
N ALA A 5 -11.28 10.94 7.45
CA ALA A 5 -10.95 9.52 7.47
C ALA A 5 -11.30 8.85 6.12
N LYS A 6 -12.47 9.17 5.55
CA LYS A 6 -12.86 8.67 4.22
C LYS A 6 -11.86 9.08 3.14
N LYS A 7 -11.45 10.36 3.13
CA LYS A 7 -10.45 10.85 2.17
C LYS A 7 -9.08 10.19 2.36
N ARG A 8 -8.67 9.94 3.61
CA ARG A 8 -7.43 9.22 3.92
C ARG A 8 -7.47 7.77 3.42
N VAL A 9 -8.59 7.07 3.62
CA VAL A 9 -8.82 5.72 3.08
C VAL A 9 -8.73 5.69 1.55
N GLU A 10 -9.31 6.67 0.86
CA GLU A 10 -9.19 6.78 -0.60
C GLU A 10 -7.74 7.00 -1.06
N VAL A 11 -6.99 7.87 -0.37
CA VAL A 11 -5.58 8.11 -0.67
C VAL A 11 -4.75 6.84 -0.45
N ILE A 12 -4.97 6.13 0.66
CA ILE A 12 -4.28 4.88 0.95
C ILE A 12 -4.60 3.80 -0.10
N ARG A 13 -5.86 3.69 -0.53
CA ARG A 13 -6.25 2.77 -1.63
C ARG A 13 -5.50 3.07 -2.91
N LYS A 14 -5.48 4.34 -3.35
CA LYS A 14 -4.73 4.75 -4.56
C LYS A 14 -3.23 4.44 -4.45
N LYS A 15 -2.63 4.67 -3.27
CA LYS A 15 -1.23 4.31 -3.01
C LYS A 15 -1.02 2.80 -3.09
N LEU A 16 -1.90 2.00 -2.50
CA LEU A 16 -1.83 0.54 -2.56
C LEU A 16 -1.89 0.01 -3.99
N ASP A 17 -2.78 0.56 -4.82
CA ASP A 17 -2.89 0.17 -6.23
C ASP A 17 -1.58 0.45 -7.00
N SER A 18 -0.99 1.63 -6.79
CA SER A 18 0.32 1.99 -7.37
C SER A 18 1.43 1.05 -6.90
N LEU A 19 1.54 0.83 -5.59
CA LEU A 19 2.58 -0.02 -5.01
C LEU A 19 2.44 -1.48 -5.46
N GLN A 20 1.22 -1.99 -5.66
CA GLN A 20 1.00 -3.34 -6.21
C GLN A 20 1.45 -3.44 -7.67
N GLN A 21 1.22 -2.42 -8.48
CA GLN A 21 1.73 -2.39 -9.86
C GLN A 21 3.27 -2.35 -9.87
N GLN A 22 3.88 -1.51 -9.03
CA GLN A 22 5.34 -1.46 -8.86
C GLN A 22 5.88 -2.80 -8.38
N LEU A 23 5.25 -3.44 -7.39
CA LEU A 23 5.65 -4.75 -6.89
C LEU A 23 5.57 -5.81 -7.98
N THR A 24 4.52 -5.77 -8.82
CA THR A 24 4.38 -6.71 -9.93
C THR A 24 5.49 -6.52 -10.96
N GLY A 25 5.82 -5.27 -11.31
CA GLY A 25 6.94 -4.94 -12.19
C GLY A 25 8.29 -5.38 -11.60
N ALA A 26 8.56 -5.04 -10.35
CA ALA A 26 9.78 -5.41 -9.63
C ALA A 26 9.92 -6.94 -9.50
N LYS A 27 8.82 -7.67 -9.25
CA LYS A 27 8.82 -9.14 -9.24
C LYS A 27 9.01 -9.76 -10.62
N GLN A 28 8.59 -9.09 -11.68
CA GLN A 28 8.78 -9.57 -13.05
C GLN A 28 10.21 -9.35 -13.55
N GLN A 29 10.82 -8.22 -13.19
CA GLN A 29 12.18 -7.90 -13.57
C GLN A 29 13.21 -8.58 -12.65
N MET A 30 12.86 -8.83 -11.37
CA MET A 30 13.70 -9.45 -10.33
C MET A 30 15.11 -8.81 -10.20
N ASP A 31 15.27 -7.56 -10.62
CA ASP A 31 16.57 -6.88 -10.63
C ASP A 31 17.07 -6.55 -9.23
N ASP A 32 16.17 -6.18 -8.31
CA ASP A 32 16.50 -5.91 -6.90
C ASP A 32 15.51 -6.58 -5.92
N PRO A 33 15.92 -7.67 -5.24
CA PRO A 33 15.08 -8.32 -4.23
C PRO A 33 14.81 -7.44 -3.00
N ASN A 34 15.65 -6.44 -2.73
CA ASN A 34 15.40 -5.50 -1.63
C ASN A 34 14.25 -4.54 -1.96
N GLU A 35 14.12 -4.13 -3.23
CA GLU A 35 13.00 -3.28 -3.67
C GLU A 35 11.67 -4.02 -3.49
N VAL A 36 11.62 -5.30 -3.88
CA VAL A 36 10.44 -6.15 -3.66
C VAL A 36 10.09 -6.23 -2.17
N ALA A 37 11.07 -6.46 -1.30
CA ALA A 37 10.86 -6.54 0.14
C ALA A 37 10.36 -5.20 0.73
N GLN A 38 10.90 -4.06 0.29
CA GLN A 38 10.45 -2.74 0.73
C GLN A 38 9.00 -2.46 0.28
N LEU A 39 8.68 -2.75 -0.98
CA LEU A 39 7.32 -2.59 -1.51
C LEU A 39 6.31 -3.47 -0.75
N GLU A 40 6.68 -4.71 -0.41
CA GLU A 40 5.83 -5.60 0.40
C GLU A 40 5.61 -5.06 1.83
N GLN A 41 6.65 -4.54 2.48
CA GLN A 41 6.55 -3.92 3.80
C GLN A 41 5.67 -2.66 3.78
N GLU A 42 5.80 -1.82 2.75
CA GLU A 42 5.00 -0.60 2.63
C GLU A 42 3.53 -0.93 2.35
N ILE A 43 3.26 -1.91 1.49
CA ILE A 43 1.89 -2.44 1.26
C ILE A 43 1.30 -2.99 2.56
N ALA A 44 2.06 -3.77 3.33
CA ALA A 44 1.59 -4.32 4.60
C ALA A 44 1.26 -3.22 5.62
N SER A 45 2.13 -2.22 5.74
CA SER A 45 1.94 -1.07 6.64
C SER A 45 0.70 -0.26 6.26
N LEU A 46 0.51 0.03 4.98
CA LEU A 46 -0.67 0.76 4.48
C LEU A 46 -1.96 -0.04 4.64
N LYS A 47 -1.93 -1.37 4.49
CA LYS A 47 -3.08 -2.24 4.80
C LYS A 47 -3.44 -2.20 6.28
N ALA A 48 -2.45 -2.24 7.17
CA ALA A 48 -2.68 -2.12 8.60
C ALA A 48 -3.28 -0.76 8.98
N GLU A 49 -2.75 0.34 8.41
CA GLU A 49 -3.31 1.68 8.60
C GLU A 49 -4.76 1.76 8.07
N LEU A 50 -5.05 1.15 6.93
CA LEU A 50 -6.40 1.12 6.36
C LEU A 50 -7.40 0.36 7.24
N THR A 51 -6.99 -0.77 7.83
CA THR A 51 -7.82 -1.53 8.78
C THR A 51 -8.06 -0.71 10.04
N ALA A 52 -7.01 -0.12 10.62
CA ALA A 52 -7.13 0.73 11.80
C ALA A 52 -8.05 1.95 11.56
N LEU A 53 -7.98 2.57 10.38
CA LEU A 53 -8.87 3.67 9.99
C LEU A 53 -10.31 3.23 9.74
N LYS A 54 -10.53 1.95 9.43
CA LYS A 54 -11.88 1.37 9.25
C LYS A 54 -12.54 1.01 10.56
N ASP A 55 -11.75 0.55 11.51
CA ASP A 55 -12.22 0.15 12.84
C ASP A 55 -12.38 1.34 13.80
N ALA A 56 -11.87 2.52 13.41
CA ALA A 56 -11.99 3.81 14.11
C ALA A 56 -13.19 4.68 13.64
#